data_AF-A0A534VZS7-F1
#
_entry.id   AF-A0A534VZS7-F1
#
_cell.length_a   1.000
_cell.length_b   1.000
_cell.length_c   1.000
_cell.angle_alpha   90.00
_cell.angle_beta   90.00
_cell.angle_gamma   90.00
#
_symmetry.space_group_name_H-M   'P 1'
#
loop_
_entity.id
_entity.type
_entity.pdbx_description
1 polymer ?
#
loop_
_entity_poly.entity_id
_entity_poly.type
_entity_poly.pdbx_seq_one_letter_code
_entity_poly.pdbx_strand_id
1 'polypeptide(L)'
;MSEPRGAVRIVKVLLTITSLEFFGPILRDYSPSHAFNPTWVGHARVHLVWLLGFMFFSGLANLYLIWFRGRSSRPTRANAAPSHSTTPITA
;
A
#
# COMPACT_ATOMS: atom_id res chain seq x y z
N MET A 1 24.87 -12.17 4.87
CA MET A 1 23.93 -11.88 3.77
C MET A 1 22.53 -11.81 4.38
N SER A 2 22.11 -10.63 4.83
CA SER A 2 20.81 -10.42 5.49
C SER A 2 19.70 -10.65 4.48
N GLU A 3 18.76 -11.55 4.78
CA GLU A 3 17.70 -11.89 3.84
C GLU A 3 16.86 -10.66 3.42
N PRO A 4 16.41 -10.58 2.16
CA PRO A 4 15.60 -9.46 1.63
C PRO A 4 14.25 -9.27 2.35
N ARG A 5 13.88 -10.18 3.27
CA ARG A 5 12.68 -10.10 4.11
C ARG A 5 12.69 -8.89 5.06
N GLY A 6 13.87 -8.45 5.50
CA GLY A 6 14.01 -7.28 6.39
C GLY A 6 13.60 -5.98 5.70
N ALA A 7 14.10 -5.75 4.48
CA ALA A 7 13.80 -4.57 3.69
C ALA A 7 12.30 -4.44 3.36
N VAL A 8 11.64 -5.54 3.00
CA VAL A 8 10.19 -5.54 2.71
C VAL A 8 9.36 -5.18 3.94
N ARG A 9 9.76 -5.62 5.14
CA ARG A 9 9.07 -5.24 6.39
C ARG A 9 9.22 -3.76 6.67
N ILE A 10 10.41 -3.20 6.49
CA ILE A 10 10.66 -1.76 6.67
C ILE A 10 9.79 -0.94 5.71
N VAL A 11 9.72 -1.34 4.44
CA VAL A 11 8.86 -0.69 3.44
C VAL A 11 7.39 -0.77 3.83
N LYS A 12 6.90 -1.92 4.31
CA LYS A 12 5.52 -2.04 4.79
C LYS A 12 5.23 -1.12 5.98
N VAL A 13 6.15 -1.01 6.93
CA VAL A 13 5.99 -0.12 8.09
C VAL A 13 5.97 1.35 7.66
N LEU A 14 6.88 1.75 6.76
CA LEU A 14 6.89 3.11 6.21
C LEU A 14 5.58 3.43 5.47
N LEU A 15 5.12 2.53 4.59
CA LEU A 15 3.87 2.71 3.86
C LEU A 15 2.65 2.75 4.79
N THR A 16 2.65 2.00 5.90
CA THR A 16 1.57 2.14 6.89
C THR A 16 1.58 3.49 7.57
N ILE A 17 2.75 4.04 7.90
CA ILE A 17 2.85 5.38 8.50
C ILE A 17 2.33 6.43 7.53
N THR A 18 2.74 6.39 6.26
CA THR A 18 2.21 7.30 5.22
C THR A 18 0.70 7.15 5.05
N SER A 19 0.17 5.93 5.17
CA SER A 19 -1.27 5.70 5.09
C SER A 19 -2.05 6.30 6.26
N LEU A 20 -1.42 6.48 7.42
CA LEU A 20 -2.05 7.11 8.59
C LEU A 20 -2.22 8.63 8.41
N GLU A 21 -1.39 9.28 7.58
CA GLU A 21 -1.51 10.71 7.28
C GLU A 21 -2.86 11.06 6.63
N PHE A 22 -3.47 10.13 5.90
CA PHE A 22 -4.80 10.31 5.31
C PHE A 22 -5.92 10.51 6.34
N PHE A 23 -5.72 10.08 7.59
CA PHE A 23 -6.72 10.27 8.65
C PHE A 23 -6.58 11.61 9.37
N GLY A 24 -5.43 12.30 9.27
CA GLY A 24 -5.19 13.57 9.95
C GLY A 24 -6.22 14.67 9.62
N PRO A 25 -6.54 14.90 8.33
CA PRO A 25 -7.56 15.87 7.92
C PRO A 25 -8.96 15.49 8.40
N ILE A 26 -9.24 14.19 8.58
CA ILE A 26 -10.53 13.74 9.12
C ILE A 26 -10.73 14.22 10.55
N LEU A 27 -9.72 14.07 11.40
CA LEU A 27 -9.78 14.54 12.78
C LEU A 27 -9.85 16.07 12.89
N ARG A 28 -9.21 16.78 11.96
CA ARG A 28 -9.15 18.25 11.98
C ARG A 28 -10.43 18.91 11.44
N ASP A 29 -10.98 18.36 10.36
CA ASP A 29 -12.05 18.99 9.62
C ASP A 29 -13.43 18.49 10.07
N TYR A 30 -13.50 17.42 10.87
CA TYR A 30 -14.70 17.01 11.59
C TYR A 30 -14.97 17.91 12.81
N SER A 31 -15.17 19.21 12.55
CA SER A 31 -15.40 20.21 13.57
C SER A 31 -16.54 21.19 13.19
N PRO A 32 -17.11 21.91 14.18
CA PRO A 32 -18.14 22.93 13.93
C PRO A 32 -17.71 24.04 12.98
N SER A 33 -16.40 24.29 12.89
CA SER A 33 -15.83 25.33 12.03
C SER A 33 -15.76 24.94 10.55
N HIS A 34 -15.84 23.64 10.23
CA HIS A 34 -15.69 23.11 8.87
C HIS A 34 -16.91 22.26 8.47
N ALA A 35 -16.95 20.97 8.84
CA ALA A 35 -18.00 20.04 8.39
C ALA A 35 -19.43 20.45 8.80
N PHE A 36 -19.57 21.08 9.96
CA PHE A 36 -20.87 21.52 10.48
C PHE A 36 -21.05 23.04 10.46
N ASN A 37 -20.25 23.76 9.67
CA ASN A 37 -20.34 25.21 9.62
C ASN A 37 -21.68 25.66 8.99
N PRO A 38 -22.55 26.38 9.73
CA PRO A 38 -23.84 26.83 9.23
C PRO A 38 -23.74 27.99 8.24
N THR A 39 -22.61 28.69 8.16
CA THR A 39 -22.40 29.80 7.22
C THR A 39 -22.01 29.34 5.83
N TRP A 40 -21.59 28.08 5.68
CA TRP A 40 -21.21 27.51 4.40
C TRP A 40 -22.44 27.05 3.63
N VAL A 41 -22.44 27.33 2.33
CA VAL A 41 -23.45 26.79 1.40
C VAL A 41 -23.42 25.26 1.40
N GLY A 42 -24.59 24.63 1.22
CA GLY A 42 -24.73 23.17 1.29
C GLY A 42 -23.76 22.42 0.36
N HIS A 43 -23.49 22.97 -0.82
CA HIS A 43 -22.53 22.43 -1.79
C HIS A 43 -21.11 22.32 -1.22
N ALA A 44 -20.61 23.34 -0.53
CA ALA A 44 -19.28 23.35 0.07
C ALA A 44 -19.14 22.28 1.17
N ARG A 45 -20.21 22.09 1.97
CA ARG A 45 -20.27 21.04 2.99
C ARG A 45 -20.24 19.64 2.39
N VAL A 46 -20.96 19.42 1.30
CA VAL A 46 -20.94 18.14 0.57
C VAL A 46 -19.54 17.84 0.03
N HIS A 47 -18.88 18.83 -0.60
CA HIS A 47 -17.51 18.65 -1.09
C HIS A 47 -16.51 18.31 0.02
N LEU A 48 -16.63 18.96 1.18
CA LEU A 48 -15.77 18.65 2.33
C LEU A 48 -16.00 17.21 2.84
N VAL A 49 -17.26 16.82 3.07
CA VAL A 49 -17.59 15.46 3.53
C VAL A 49 -17.20 14.40 2.50
N TRP A 50 -17.35 14.70 1.21
CA TRP A 50 -16.92 13.81 0.14
C TRP A 50 -15.39 13.65 0.12
N LEU A 51 -14.64 14.74 0.24
CA LEU A 51 -13.18 14.70 0.35
C LEU A 51 -12.74 13.86 1.56
N LEU A 52 -13.37 14.09 2.71
CA LEU A 52 -13.12 13.33 3.94
C LEU A 52 -13.37 11.82 3.75
N GLY A 53 -14.49 11.47 3.10
CA GLY A 53 -14.79 10.08 2.76
C GLY A 53 -13.77 9.49 1.79
N PHE A 54 -13.39 10.22 0.75
CA PHE A 54 -12.39 9.78 -0.22
C PHE A 54 -11.03 9.51 0.45
N MET A 55 -10.59 10.37 1.36
CA MET A 55 -9.34 10.18 2.11
C MET A 55 -9.42 8.97 3.03
N PHE A 56 -10.54 8.76 3.72
CA PHE A 56 -10.77 7.59 4.57
C PHE A 56 -10.68 6.28 3.78
N PHE A 57 -11.43 6.16 2.68
CA PHE A 57 -11.44 4.95 1.85
C PHE A 57 -10.09 4.72 1.17
N SER A 58 -9.39 5.78 0.76
CA SER A 58 -8.05 5.69 0.16
C SER A 58 -7.00 5.19 1.15
N GLY A 59 -7.05 5.67 2.40
CA GLY A 59 -6.19 5.16 3.48
C GLY A 59 -6.47 3.68 3.77
N LEU A 60 -7.76 3.31 3.90
CA LEU A 60 -8.16 1.92 4.15
C LEU A 60 -7.76 0.99 3.00
N ALA A 61 -7.91 1.42 1.75
CA ALA A 61 -7.46 0.69 0.57
C ALA A 61 -5.94 0.48 0.57
N ASN A 62 -5.15 1.50 0.95
CA ASN A 62 -3.71 1.35 1.10
C ASN A 62 -3.35 0.31 2.17
N LEU A 63 -3.96 0.39 3.36
CA LEU A 63 -3.75 -0.60 4.42
C LEU A 63 -4.09 -2.02 3.92
N TYR A 64 -5.21 -2.17 3.22
CA TYR A 64 -5.61 -3.45 2.64
C TYR A 64 -4.56 -3.98 1.66
N LEU A 65 -4.04 -3.15 0.75
CA LEU A 65 -3.03 -3.56 -0.23
C LEU A 65 -1.71 -3.98 0.43
N ILE A 66 -1.23 -3.20 1.41
CA ILE A 66 0.04 -3.43 2.10
C ILE A 66 0.04 -4.77 2.84
N TRP A 67 -1.07 -5.08 3.53
CA TRP A 67 -1.16 -6.22 4.43
C TRP A 67 -1.74 -7.47 3.78
N PHE A 68 -2.74 -7.35 2.89
CA PHE A 68 -3.48 -8.50 2.37
C PHE A 68 -3.05 -8.94 0.97
N ARG A 69 -2.57 -8.03 0.10
CA ARG A 69 -2.22 -8.38 -1.31
C ARG A 69 -0.77 -8.90 -1.49
N GLY A 70 0.04 -8.92 -0.45
CA GLY A 70 1.48 -9.22 -0.53
C GLY A 70 1.88 -10.70 -0.53
N ARG A 71 1.19 -11.59 -1.27
CA ARG A 71 1.47 -13.04 -1.28
C ARG A 71 1.77 -13.67 -2.65
N SER A 72 2.18 -12.89 -3.66
CA SER A 72 2.59 -13.45 -4.95
C SER A 72 4.10 -13.64 -5.04
N SER A 73 4.62 -14.63 -4.31
CA SER A 73 5.92 -15.21 -4.64
C SER A 73 5.68 -16.32 -5.66
N ARG A 74 5.74 -15.97 -6.95
CA ARG A 74 5.92 -17.00 -7.99
C ARG A 74 7.22 -17.75 -7.68
N PRO A 75 7.22 -19.09 -7.59
CA PRO A 75 8.48 -19.82 -7.54
C PRO A 75 9.19 -19.60 -8.87
N THR A 76 10.37 -18.99 -8.82
CA THR A 76 11.34 -19.01 -9.91
C THR A 76 11.72 -20.46 -10.19
N ARG A 77 11.07 -21.09 -11.17
CA ARG A 77 11.50 -22.32 -11.83
C ARG A 77 11.66 -21.91 -13.30
N ALA A 78 12.83 -21.85 -13.91
CA ALA A 78 13.95 -22.76 -13.83
C ALA A 78 15.27 -22.05 -14.17
N ASN A 79 16.24 -22.12 -13.25
CA ASN A 79 17.65 -22.19 -13.59
C ASN A 79 18.16 -23.51 -13.00
N ALA A 80 17.70 -24.63 -13.54
CA ALA A 80 18.29 -25.93 -13.28
C ALA A 80 19.27 -26.21 -14.43
N ALA A 81 20.53 -25.86 -14.15
CA ALA A 81 21.83 -26.25 -14.73
C ALA A 81 21.96 -26.74 -16.20
N PRO A 82 23.06 -26.35 -16.90
CA PRO A 82 23.45 -26.94 -18.18
C PRO A 82 24.00 -28.36 -17.99
N SER A 83 23.35 -29.37 -18.58
CA SER A 83 23.91 -30.72 -18.70
C SER A 83 24.90 -30.76 -19.87
N HIS A 84 26.15 -30.34 -19.63
CA HIS A 84 27.26 -30.74 -20.49
C HIS A 84 27.53 -32.24 -20.28
N SER A 85 26.97 -33.09 -21.15
CA SER A 85 27.45 -34.46 -21.32
C SER A 85 28.55 -34.46 -22.38
N THR A 86 29.79 -34.31 -21.94
CA THR A 86 30.98 -34.65 -22.73
C THR A 86 31.07 -36.18 -22.78
N THR A 87 30.76 -36.79 -23.91
CA THR A 87 31.22 -38.16 -24.21
C THR A 87 32.49 -38.08 -25.06
N PRO A 88 33.61 -38.70 -24.64
CA PRO A 88 34.77 -38.86 -25.51
C PRO A 88 34.50 -39.94 -26.57
N ILE A 89 35.08 -39.70 -27.74
CA ILE A 89 35.10 -40.55 -28.93
C ILE A 89 35.92 -41.82 -28.63
N THR A 90 35.43 -42.99 -29.04
CA THR A 90 36.22 -44.21 -29.30
C THR A 90 35.49 -44.90 -30.46
N ALA A 91 35.95 -44.63 -31.68
CA ALA A 91 36.84 -45.45 -32.52
C ALA A 91 36.09 -46.62 -33.18
#